data_AF-A0A7X3LCK4-F1
#
_entry.id   AF-A0A7X3LCK4-F1
#
_cell.length_a   1.000
_cell.length_b   1.000
_cell.length_c   1.000
_cell.angle_alpha   90.00
_cell.angle_beta   90.00
_cell.angle_gamma   90.00
#
_symmetry.space_group_name_H-M   'P 1'
#
loop_
_entity.id
_entity.type
_entity.pdbx_description
1 polymer ?
#
loop_
_entity_poly.entity_id
_entity_poly.type
_entity_poly.pdbx_seq_one_letter_code
_entity_poly.pdbx_strand_id
1 'polypeptide(L)'
;MTPPLDFSKLNENLPPGVKRGFVDDARRAATPHTVRCIGLDEDALGERRFAQEHQTRMRWIKAHCEGGYEVEPIRDGQHRIASRLFRFADPDEAFWFKLLFG
;
A
#
# COMPACT_ATOMS: atom_id res chain seq x y z
N MET A 1 -16.13 -19.90 -23.80
CA MET A 1 -15.61 -19.53 -22.46
C MET A 1 -14.10 -19.50 -22.55
N THR A 2 -13.49 -18.33 -22.39
CA THR A 2 -12.03 -18.20 -22.33
C THR A 2 -11.56 -18.76 -20.98
N PRO A 3 -10.51 -19.60 -20.93
CA PRO A 3 -9.96 -20.04 -19.66
C PRO A 3 -9.52 -18.81 -18.84
N PRO A 4 -9.64 -18.86 -17.49
CA PRO A 4 -9.13 -17.81 -16.64
C PRO A 4 -7.64 -17.61 -16.90
N LEU A 5 -7.20 -16.35 -16.89
CA LEU A 5 -5.80 -16.01 -17.05
C LEU A 5 -4.96 -16.75 -16.00
N ASP A 6 -4.01 -17.56 -16.47
CA ASP A 6 -3.08 -18.28 -15.60
C ASP A 6 -1.93 -17.35 -15.19
N PHE A 7 -1.98 -16.85 -13.96
CA PHE A 7 -0.95 -15.99 -13.38
C PHE A 7 0.17 -16.77 -12.66
N SER A 8 0.17 -18.10 -12.70
CA SER A 8 1.18 -18.93 -12.01
C SER A 8 2.61 -18.58 -12.43
N LYS A 9 2.85 -18.42 -13.73
CA LYS A 9 4.17 -18.06 -14.30
C LYS A 9 4.68 -16.68 -13.91
N LEU A 10 3.78 -15.73 -13.62
CA LEU A 10 4.16 -14.41 -13.09
C LEU A 10 4.68 -14.51 -11.66
N ASN A 11 4.17 -15.46 -10.88
CA ASN A 11 4.53 -15.63 -9.46
C ASN A 11 5.86 -16.37 -9.26
N GLU A 12 6.27 -17.21 -10.21
CA GLU A 12 7.50 -18.01 -10.14
C GLU A 12 8.78 -17.16 -10.28
N ASN A 13 8.68 -16.00 -10.95
CA ASN A 13 9.82 -15.14 -11.27
C ASN A 13 9.89 -13.86 -10.43
N LEU A 14 9.08 -13.75 -9.37
CA LEU A 14 9.12 -12.57 -8.52
C LEU A 14 10.40 -12.57 -7.66
N PRO A 15 11.11 -11.44 -7.56
CA PRO A 15 12.24 -11.30 -6.67
C PRO A 15 11.88 -11.67 -5.22
N PRO A 16 12.84 -12.18 -4.42
CA PRO A 16 12.66 -12.40 -3.00
C PRO A 16 12.12 -11.14 -2.29
N GLY A 17 11.11 -11.31 -1.45
CA GLY A 17 10.49 -10.20 -0.69
C GLY A 17 9.41 -9.42 -1.44
N VAL A 18 9.12 -9.73 -2.71
CA VAL A 18 7.97 -9.14 -3.41
C VAL A 18 6.68 -9.77 -2.91
N LYS A 19 5.79 -8.92 -2.37
CA LYS A 19 4.47 -9.33 -1.89
C LYS A 19 3.57 -9.70 -3.06
N ARG A 20 2.90 -10.86 -2.95
CA ARG A 20 2.06 -11.40 -4.03
C ARG A 20 0.63 -10.86 -3.94
N GLY A 21 0.07 -10.51 -5.09
CA GLY A 21 -1.35 -10.20 -5.25
C GLY A 21 -1.86 -9.04 -4.39
N PHE A 22 -3.19 -8.91 -4.35
CA PHE A 22 -3.87 -7.99 -3.46
C PHE A 22 -3.65 -8.38 -1.99
N VAL A 23 -3.79 -7.41 -1.08
CA VAL A 23 -3.78 -7.70 0.36
C VAL A 23 -5.01 -8.54 0.68
N ASP A 24 -4.79 -9.75 1.18
CA ASP A 24 -5.85 -10.67 1.61
C ASP A 24 -6.20 -10.46 3.09
N ASP A 25 -7.23 -11.16 3.56
CA ASP A 25 -7.74 -10.98 4.92
C ASP A 25 -6.72 -11.40 5.99
N ALA A 26 -5.86 -12.39 5.71
CA ALA A 26 -4.80 -12.78 6.62
C ALA A 26 -3.76 -11.66 6.79
N ARG A 27 -3.33 -11.04 5.69
CA ARG A 27 -2.41 -9.89 5.71
C ARG A 27 -3.05 -8.65 6.34
N ARG A 28 -4.35 -8.43 6.12
CA ARG A 28 -5.11 -7.37 6.79
C ARG A 28 -5.19 -7.59 8.29
N ALA A 29 -5.39 -8.83 8.74
CA ALA A 29 -5.40 -9.20 10.15
C ALA A 29 -4.01 -9.03 10.79
N ALA A 30 -2.94 -9.35 10.06
CA ALA A 30 -1.56 -9.14 10.50
C ALA A 30 -1.11 -7.66 10.50
N THR A 31 -1.85 -6.77 9.83
CA THR A 31 -1.60 -5.33 9.79
C THR A 31 -2.89 -4.55 10.11
N PRO A 32 -3.36 -4.61 11.36
CA PRO A 32 -4.68 -4.10 11.73
C PRO A 32 -4.71 -2.56 11.85
N HIS A 33 -3.58 -1.92 12.08
CA HIS A 33 -3.51 -0.47 12.30
C HIS A 33 -3.41 0.26 10.98
N THR A 34 -4.36 1.16 10.69
CA THR A 34 -4.45 1.79 9.38
C THR A 34 -4.37 3.30 9.45
N VAL A 35 -3.69 3.89 8.47
CA VAL A 35 -3.60 5.34 8.25
C VAL A 35 -3.99 5.62 6.81
N ARG A 36 -5.07 6.38 6.64
CA ARG A 36 -5.56 6.79 5.32
C ARG A 36 -4.93 8.12 4.93
N CYS A 37 -4.14 8.14 3.87
CA CYS A 37 -3.64 9.37 3.26
C CYS A 37 -4.60 9.81 2.14
N ILE A 38 -5.47 10.78 2.46
CA ILE A 38 -6.40 11.38 1.50
C ILE A 38 -5.63 12.24 0.50
N GLY A 39 -5.97 12.16 -0.79
CA GLY A 39 -5.31 12.95 -1.84
C GLY A 39 -3.92 12.45 -2.24
N LEU A 40 -3.48 11.29 -1.74
CA LEU A 40 -2.30 10.59 -2.26
C LEU A 40 -2.70 9.73 -3.47
N ASP A 41 -3.09 10.41 -4.54
CA ASP A 41 -3.47 9.79 -5.82
C ASP A 41 -2.89 10.56 -7.01
N GLU A 42 -2.73 9.85 -8.13
CA GLU A 42 -2.09 10.38 -9.33
C GLU A 42 -2.96 11.42 -10.05
N ASP A 43 -4.28 11.28 -9.99
CA ASP A 43 -5.22 12.19 -10.65
C ASP A 43 -5.19 13.58 -10.00
N ALA A 44 -5.09 13.64 -8.66
CA ALA A 44 -5.03 14.88 -7.90
C ALA A 44 -3.65 15.54 -7.92
N LEU A 45 -2.57 14.77 -7.86
CA LEU A 45 -1.20 15.30 -7.69
C LEU A 45 -0.42 15.40 -9.01
N GLY A 46 -0.81 14.65 -10.03
CA GLY A 46 0.02 14.34 -11.19
C GLY A 46 1.11 13.32 -10.87
N GLU A 47 1.49 12.54 -11.88
CA GLU A 47 2.41 11.39 -11.76
C GLU A 47 3.69 11.71 -10.99
N ARG A 48 4.40 12.80 -11.36
CA ARG A 48 5.69 13.16 -10.76
C ARG A 48 5.57 13.45 -9.26
N ARG A 49 4.56 14.24 -8.86
CA ARG A 49 4.39 14.64 -7.46
C ARG A 49 3.87 13.46 -6.64
N PHE A 50 2.94 12.68 -7.20
CA PHE A 50 2.51 11.42 -6.58
C PHE A 50 3.71 10.51 -6.30
N ALA A 51 4.58 10.28 -7.29
CA ALA A 51 5.76 9.43 -7.12
C ALA A 51 6.67 9.94 -6.01
N GLN A 52 6.91 11.26 -5.93
CA GLN A 52 7.70 11.87 -4.85
C GLN A 52 7.06 11.65 -3.47
N GLU A 53 5.79 12.02 -3.32
CA GLU A 53 5.04 11.89 -2.06
C GLU A 53 4.94 10.44 -1.58
N HIS A 54 4.68 9.52 -2.51
CA HIS A 54 4.63 8.09 -2.22
C HIS A 54 6.01 7.56 -1.82
N GLN A 55 7.07 7.90 -2.56
CA GLN A 55 8.44 7.49 -2.23
C GLN A 55 8.90 8.03 -0.89
N THR A 56 8.53 9.27 -0.52
CA THR A 56 8.86 9.85 0.80
C THR A 56 8.28 9.01 1.93
N ARG A 57 7.00 8.62 1.84
CA ARG A 57 6.34 7.76 2.82
C ARG A 57 6.98 6.37 2.87
N MET A 58 7.25 5.76 1.71
CA MET A 58 7.92 4.46 1.65
C MET A 58 9.34 4.48 2.23
N ARG A 59 10.11 5.55 2.03
CA ARG A 59 11.44 5.72 2.63
C ARG A 59 11.33 5.88 4.14
N TRP A 60 10.35 6.65 4.62
CA TRP A 60 10.12 6.80 6.05
C TRP A 60 9.81 5.45 6.70
N ILE A 61 8.90 4.66 6.11
CA ILE A 61 8.55 3.32 6.61
C ILE A 61 9.79 2.44 6.66
N LYS A 62 10.59 2.38 5.59
CA LYS A 62 11.82 1.57 5.55
C LYS A 62 12.87 1.98 6.59
N ALA A 63 12.87 3.24 7.02
CA ALA A 63 13.87 3.76 7.95
C ALA A 63 13.42 3.67 9.42
N HIS A 64 12.13 3.60 9.71
CA HIS A 64 11.59 3.72 11.07
C HIS A 64 10.70 2.56 11.50
N CYS A 65 10.21 1.74 10.56
CA CYS A 65 9.36 0.60 10.88
C CYS A 65 10.18 -0.70 10.86
N GLU A 66 10.07 -1.47 11.94
CA GLU A 66 10.56 -2.84 12.04
C GLU A 66 9.43 -3.86 11.79
N GLY A 67 8.18 -3.46 12.03
CA GLY A 67 6.98 -4.26 11.84
C GLY A 67 6.58 -4.48 10.39
N GLY A 68 5.67 -5.43 10.19
CA GLY A 68 5.05 -5.66 8.89
C GLY A 68 4.14 -4.48 8.50
N TYR A 69 4.19 -4.06 7.23
CA TYR A 69 3.33 -3.00 6.71
C TYR A 69 2.68 -3.39 5.38
N GLU A 70 1.52 -2.83 5.05
CA GLU A 70 0.89 -2.99 3.74
C GLU A 70 0.43 -1.65 3.17
N VAL A 71 0.28 -1.57 1.85
CA VAL A 71 -0.27 -0.37 1.18
C VAL A 71 -1.36 -0.78 0.22
N GLU A 72 -2.57 -0.27 0.42
CA GLU A 72 -3.74 -0.58 -0.41
C GLU A 72 -4.21 0.67 -1.19
N PRO A 73 -4.50 0.59 -2.50
CA PRO A 73 -5.35 1.58 -3.16
C PRO A 73 -6.74 1.60 -2.52
N ILE A 74 -7.24 2.79 -2.20
CA ILE A 74 -8.67 3.00 -1.99
C ILE A 74 -9.25 3.57 -3.27
N ARG A 75 -10.30 2.92 -3.76
CA ARG A 75 -11.03 3.37 -4.95
C ARG A 75 -12.30 4.14 -4.57
N ASP A 76 -12.68 5.09 -5.40
CA ASP A 76 -13.96 5.79 -5.30
C ASP A 76 -15.12 4.95 -5.91
N GLY A 77 -16.33 5.52 -5.92
CA GLY A 77 -17.51 4.90 -6.52
C GLY A 77 -17.44 4.72 -8.05
N GLN A 78 -16.43 5.28 -8.71
CA GLN A 78 -16.15 5.13 -10.14
C GLN A 78 -14.95 4.19 -10.40
N HIS A 79 -14.49 3.47 -9.38
CA HIS A 79 -13.34 2.58 -9.39
C HIS A 79 -11.98 3.26 -9.67
N ARG A 80 -11.89 4.58 -9.58
CA ARG A 80 -10.63 5.35 -9.68
C ARG A 80 -9.90 5.33 -8.35
N ILE A 81 -8.57 5.33 -8.38
CA ILE A 81 -7.77 5.37 -7.15
C ILE A 81 -7.85 6.80 -6.59
N ALA A 82 -8.44 6.95 -5.41
CA ALA A 82 -8.68 8.25 -4.78
C ALA A 82 -7.87 8.47 -3.49
N SER A 83 -7.28 7.40 -2.94
CA SER A 83 -6.37 7.50 -1.78
C SER A 83 -5.56 6.22 -1.61
N ARG A 84 -4.60 6.26 -0.68
CA ARG A 84 -3.86 5.07 -0.24
C ARG A 84 -4.13 4.83 1.24
N LEU A 85 -4.31 3.56 1.60
CA LEU A 85 -4.36 3.09 2.97
C LEU A 85 -3.02 2.43 3.31
N PHE A 86 -2.30 3.02 4.25
CA PHE A 86 -1.11 2.40 4.83
C PHE A 86 -1.55 1.57 6.04
N ARG A 87 -1.09 0.33 6.13
CA ARG A 87 -1.37 -0.58 7.23
C ARG A 87 -0.08 -0.95 7.94
N PHE A 88 -0.15 -1.15 9.24
CA PHE A 88 0.98 -1.48 10.10
C PHE A 88 0.58 -2.61 11.05
N ALA A 89 1.53 -3.49 11.32
CA ALA A 89 1.42 -4.50 12.37
C ALA A 89 1.53 -3.87 13.75
N ASP A 90 2.35 -2.82 13.88
CA ASP A 90 2.63 -2.14 15.13
C ASP A 90 1.77 -0.84 15.27
N PRO A 91 1.10 -0.62 16.42
CA PRO A 91 0.31 0.58 16.66
C PRO A 91 1.12 1.87 16.80
N ASP A 92 2.33 1.82 17.36
CA ASP A 92 3.19 2.99 17.56
C ASP A 92 3.77 3.46 16.22
N GLU A 93 4.15 2.53 15.34
CA GLU A 93 4.55 2.84 13.96
C GLU A 93 3.43 3.55 13.20
N ALA A 94 2.19 3.05 13.31
CA ALA A 94 1.02 3.68 12.70
C ALA A 94 0.77 5.08 13.28
N PHE A 95 0.93 5.24 14.60
CA PHE A 95 0.78 6.52 15.28
C PHE A 95 1.78 7.56 14.78
N TRP A 96 3.08 7.22 14.76
CA TRP A 96 4.11 8.13 14.27
C TRP A 96 3.95 8.45 12.79
N PHE A 97 3.60 7.47 11.97
CA PHE A 97 3.30 7.70 10.56
C PHE A 97 2.15 8.69 10.39
N LYS A 98 1.07 8.52 11.17
CA LYS A 98 -0.09 9.42 11.14
C LYS A 98 0.26 10.84 11.56
N LEU A 99 1.13 11.03 12.56
CA LEU A 99 1.55 12.37 12.98
C LEU A 99 2.30 13.12 11.86
N LEU A 100 3.01 12.40 11.00
CA LEU A 100 3.83 13.01 9.93
C LEU A 100 3.07 13.16 8.60
N PHE A 101 2.15 12.25 8.29
CA PHE A 101 1.54 12.12 6.97
C PHE A 101 0.01 12.00 6.94
N GLY A 102 -0.63 11.98 8.12
CA GLY A 102 -2.08 11.81 8.29
C GLY A 102 -2.88 13.09 8.22
#